data_AF-A0A3R8YX50-F1
#
_entry.id   AF-A0A3R8YX50-F1
#
_cell.length_a   1.000
_cell.length_b   1.000
_cell.length_c   1.000
_cell.angle_alpha   90.00
_cell.angle_beta   90.00
_cell.angle_gamma   90.00
#
_symmetry.space_group_name_H-M   'P 1'
#
loop_
_entity.id
_entity.type
_entity.pdbx_description
1 polymer ?
#
loop_
_entity_poly.entity_id
_entity_poly.type
_entity_poly.pdbx_seq_one_letter_code
_entity_poly.pdbx_strand_id
1 'polypeptide(L)'
;MNINRYVSPANVGTSCLFLIVSWGLLHLWMILIHEVDEKVAATIISSPVIYGCIAATSFFLAIQHKGGGLSELLVMALCLALIFIDLIIIFSILLNIAPDIADLVFYCECFLIIFFVGSPIYLMLRMI
;
A
#
# COMPACT_ATOMS: atom_id res chain seq x y z
N MET A 1 0.66 23.39 20.40
CA MET A 1 -0.49 22.52 20.06
C MET A 1 -0.29 21.20 20.79
N ASN A 2 -1.19 20.78 21.69
CA ASN A 2 -0.94 19.67 22.62
C ASN A 2 -1.35 18.33 21.99
N ILE A 3 -0.41 17.68 21.31
CA ILE A 3 -0.63 16.45 20.50
C ILE A 3 -1.19 15.30 21.35
N ASN A 4 -0.88 15.27 22.64
CA ASN A 4 -1.36 14.25 23.59
C ASN A 4 -2.89 14.21 23.76
N ARG A 5 -3.62 15.28 23.40
CA ARG A 5 -5.09 15.27 23.42
C ARG A 5 -5.74 14.58 22.21
N TYR A 6 -4.96 14.36 21.14
CA TYR A 6 -5.47 13.86 19.85
C TYR A 6 -5.09 12.40 19.59
N VAL A 7 -4.04 11.91 20.26
CA VAL A 7 -3.49 10.57 20.03
C VAL A 7 -4.02 9.60 21.09
N SER A 8 -4.98 8.77 20.70
CA SER A 8 -5.47 7.67 21.53
C SER A 8 -4.49 6.48 21.48
N PRO A 9 -4.27 5.75 22.59
CA PRO A 9 -3.44 4.53 22.59
C PRO A 9 -3.88 3.51 21.52
N ALA A 10 -5.18 3.42 21.26
CA ALA A 10 -5.74 2.54 20.22
C ALA A 10 -5.29 2.96 18.80
N ASN A 11 -5.25 4.27 18.53
CA ASN A 11 -4.83 4.82 17.24
C ASN A 11 -3.33 4.61 16.99
N VAL A 12 -2.52 4.70 18.05
CA VAL A 12 -1.08 4.36 17.99
C VAL A 12 -0.91 2.89 17.65
N GLY A 13 -1.69 2.00 18.28
CA GLY A 13 -1.69 0.58 17.94
C GLY A 13 -2.02 0.32 16.48
N THR A 14 -3.07 0.96 15.93
CA THR A 14 -3.40 0.83 14.50
C THR A 14 -2.31 1.35 13.58
N SER A 15 -1.63 2.44 13.96
CA SER A 15 -0.54 3.01 13.17
C SER A 15 0.68 2.10 13.16
N CYS A 16 1.01 1.49 14.32
CA CYS A 16 2.09 0.50 14.41
C CYS A 16 1.79 -0.74 13.57
N LEU A 17 0.55 -1.24 13.63
CA LEU A 17 0.12 -2.36 12.79
C LEU A 17 0.24 -2.03 11.30
N PHE A 18 -0.21 -0.86 10.88
CA PHE A 18 -0.06 -0.40 9.50
C PHE A 18 1.40 -0.35 9.06
N LEU A 19 2.31 0.15 9.91
CA LEU A 19 3.74 0.19 9.63
C LEU A 19 4.34 -1.22 9.45
N ILE A 20 4.01 -2.16 10.34
CA ILE A 20 4.49 -3.55 10.26
C ILE A 20 4.01 -4.20 8.96
N VAL A 21 2.73 -4.03 8.61
CA VAL A 21 2.15 -4.58 7.37
C VAL A 21 2.80 -3.94 6.15
N SER A 22 2.98 -2.61 6.14
CA SER A 22 3.64 -1.88 5.05
C SER A 22 5.07 -2.37 4.83
N TRP A 23 5.81 -2.58 5.93
CA TRP A 23 7.17 -3.11 5.88
C TRP A 23 7.21 -4.54 5.32
N GLY A 24 6.27 -5.40 5.77
CA GLY A 24 6.11 -6.76 5.25
C GLY A 24 5.81 -6.79 3.75
N LEU A 25 4.91 -5.92 3.28
CA LEU A 25 4.57 -5.78 1.86
C LEU A 25 5.77 -5.32 1.01
N LEU A 26 6.52 -4.32 1.48
CA LEU A 26 7.72 -3.83 0.79
C LEU A 26 8.81 -4.92 0.71
N HIS A 27 9.01 -5.69 1.78
CA HIS A 27 9.97 -6.80 1.77
C HIS A 27 9.52 -7.96 0.87
N LEU A 28 8.23 -8.32 0.91
CA LEU A 28 7.68 -9.33 0.02
C LEU A 28 7.93 -8.95 -1.43
N TRP A 29 7.65 -7.69 -1.77
CA TRP A 29 7.94 -7.17 -3.10
C TRP A 29 9.43 -7.20 -3.46
N MET A 30 10.32 -6.93 -2.50
CA MET A 30 11.77 -7.02 -2.70
C MET A 30 12.24 -8.43 -3.04
N ILE A 31 11.62 -9.45 -2.43
CA ILE A 31 11.89 -10.86 -2.77
C ILE A 31 11.41 -11.16 -4.20
N LEU A 32 10.20 -10.70 -4.54
CA LEU A 32 9.59 -10.88 -5.86
C LEU A 32 10.42 -10.28 -6.99
N ILE A 33 10.90 -9.03 -6.86
CA ILE A 33 11.72 -8.39 -7.91
C ILE A 33 13.09 -9.07 -8.06
N HIS A 34 13.62 -9.68 -7.00
CA HIS A 34 14.90 -10.39 -7.07
C HIS A 34 14.82 -11.64 -7.95
N GLU A 35 13.66 -12.30 -8.00
CA GLU A 35 13.42 -13.47 -8.87
C GLU A 35 13.39 -13.11 -10.36
N VAL A 36 13.13 -11.85 -10.71
CA VAL A 36 13.07 -11.37 -12.11
C VAL A 36 14.44 -10.89 -12.61
N ASP A 37 15.47 -10.90 -11.75
CA ASP A 37 16.85 -10.45 -12.02
C ASP A 37 16.94 -9.02 -12.60
N GLU A 38 15.87 -8.23 -12.44
CA GLU A 38 15.82 -6.83 -12.83
C GLU A 38 16.58 -5.98 -11.80
N LYS A 39 17.37 -5.03 -12.31
CA LYS A 39 18.17 -4.14 -11.47
C LYS A 39 17.25 -3.31 -10.57
N VAL A 40 17.35 -3.56 -9.26
CA VAL A 40 16.72 -2.88 -8.10
C VAL A 40 17.03 -1.36 -8.01
N ALA A 41 17.53 -0.73 -9.06
CA ALA A 41 17.94 0.68 -9.06
C ALA A 41 16.81 1.66 -9.44
N ALA A 42 15.68 1.19 -9.97
CA ALA A 42 14.54 2.01 -10.42
C ALA A 42 13.20 1.59 -9.78
N THR A 43 13.26 0.93 -8.64
CA THR A 43 12.18 0.15 -8.03
C THR A 43 11.54 0.89 -6.85
N ILE A 44 10.28 0.59 -6.48
CA ILE A 44 9.51 1.14 -5.33
C ILE A 44 10.37 1.50 -4.10
N ILE A 45 11.30 0.63 -3.71
CA ILE A 45 12.17 0.76 -2.52
C ILE A 45 13.17 1.91 -2.63
N SER A 46 13.51 2.33 -3.85
CA SER A 46 14.33 3.53 -4.08
C SER A 46 13.51 4.82 -4.00
N SER A 47 12.18 4.74 -4.07
CA SER A 47 11.30 5.92 -4.14
C SER A 47 11.10 6.55 -2.76
N PRO A 48 11.63 7.76 -2.50
CA PRO A 48 11.41 8.47 -1.25
C PRO A 48 9.92 8.80 -1.03
N VAL A 49 9.16 8.87 -2.12
CA VAL A 49 7.72 9.20 -2.12
C VAL A 49 6.94 8.14 -1.37
N ILE A 50 7.24 6.85 -1.57
CA ILE A 50 6.50 5.75 -0.93
C ILE A 50 6.70 5.78 0.59
N TYR A 51 7.93 6.00 1.06
CA TYR A 51 8.19 6.16 2.49
C TYR A 51 7.52 7.41 3.07
N GLY A 52 7.52 8.52 2.32
CA GLY A 52 6.77 9.72 2.69
C GLY A 52 5.28 9.46 2.84
N CYS A 53 4.68 8.71 1.90
CA CYS A 53 3.28 8.32 1.96
C CYS A 53 2.98 7.39 3.15
N ILE A 54 3.82 6.39 3.42
CA ILE A 54 3.67 5.50 4.57
C ILE A 54 3.72 6.30 5.88
N ALA A 55 4.67 7.23 6.00
CA ALA A 55 4.78 8.11 7.16
C ALA A 55 3.53 8.99 7.31
N ALA A 56 3.03 9.58 6.23
CA ALA A 56 1.81 10.39 6.22
C ALA A 56 0.56 9.57 6.61
N THR A 57 0.37 8.38 6.04
CA THR A 57 -0.74 7.48 6.40
C THR A 57 -0.68 7.09 7.88
N SER A 58 0.51 6.73 8.36
CA SER A 58 0.71 6.37 9.77
C SER A 58 0.41 7.54 10.70
N PHE A 59 0.82 8.74 10.33
CA PHE A 59 0.49 9.95 11.06
C PHE A 59 -1.02 10.22 11.09
N PHE A 60 -1.70 10.13 9.95
CA PHE A 60 -3.15 10.30 9.88
C PHE A 60 -3.93 9.24 10.66
N LEU A 61 -3.49 7.98 10.65
CA LEU A 61 -4.07 6.93 11.49
C LEU A 61 -3.88 7.19 12.98
N ALA A 62 -2.79 7.85 13.38
CA ALA A 62 -2.52 8.17 14.78
C ALA A 62 -3.42 9.31 15.30
N ILE A 63 -3.70 10.31 14.46
CA ILE A 63 -4.47 11.51 14.85
C ILE A 63 -5.97 11.42 14.53
N GLN A 64 -6.42 10.39 13.81
CA GLN A 64 -7.83 10.28 13.41
C GLN A 64 -8.77 10.25 14.64
N HIS A 65 -9.83 11.05 14.61
CA HIS A 65 -10.86 11.03 15.65
C HIS A 65 -11.88 9.91 15.46
N LYS A 66 -12.08 9.46 14.21
CA LYS A 66 -13.03 8.42 13.85
C LYS A 66 -12.33 7.06 13.82
N GLY A 67 -12.82 6.09 14.60
CA GLY A 67 -12.33 4.71 14.57
C GLY A 67 -12.54 4.06 13.21
N GLY A 68 -11.80 2.98 12.91
CA GLY A 68 -12.03 2.15 11.72
C GLY A 68 -11.21 2.50 10.47
N GLY A 69 -10.34 3.51 10.49
CA GLY A 69 -9.54 3.89 9.32
C GLY A 69 -8.69 2.76 8.75
N LEU A 70 -8.14 1.90 9.62
CA LEU A 70 -7.39 0.71 9.17
C LEU A 70 -8.28 -0.35 8.50
N SER A 71 -9.52 -0.52 8.96
CA SER A 71 -10.47 -1.44 8.31
C SER A 71 -10.89 -0.94 6.94
N GLU A 72 -11.09 0.37 6.79
CA GLU A 72 -11.44 0.98 5.50
C GLU A 72 -10.27 0.90 4.52
N LEU A 73 -9.04 1.15 4.97
CA LEU A 73 -7.84 0.91 4.16
C LEU A 73 -7.69 -0.55 3.75
N LEU A 74 -8.03 -1.50 4.63
CA LEU A 74 -8.02 -2.93 4.29
C LEU A 74 -9.06 -3.24 3.20
N VAL A 75 -10.28 -2.71 3.32
CA VAL A 75 -11.31 -2.87 2.28
C VAL A 75 -10.83 -2.27 0.96
N MET A 76 -10.24 -1.08 0.99
CA MET A 76 -9.64 -0.45 -0.20
C MET A 76 -8.55 -1.32 -0.83
N ALA A 77 -7.66 -1.91 -0.01
CA ALA A 77 -6.63 -2.82 -0.49
C ALA A 77 -7.24 -4.07 -1.15
N LEU A 78 -8.27 -4.66 -0.55
CA LEU A 78 -8.97 -5.82 -1.11
C LEU A 78 -9.67 -5.49 -2.42
N CYS A 79 -10.38 -4.36 -2.50
CA CYS A 79 -11.00 -3.89 -3.73
C CYS A 79 -9.97 -3.64 -4.83
N LEU A 80 -8.85 -3.01 -4.49
CA LEU A 80 -7.77 -2.77 -5.44
C LEU A 80 -7.15 -4.09 -5.93
N ALA A 81 -6.96 -5.06 -5.03
CA ALA A 81 -6.45 -6.38 -5.40
C ALA A 81 -7.38 -7.10 -6.39
N LEU A 82 -8.69 -7.03 -6.19
CA LEU A 82 -9.67 -7.59 -7.15
C LEU A 82 -9.56 -6.92 -8.53
N ILE A 83 -9.43 -5.60 -8.59
CA ILE A 83 -9.23 -4.87 -9.85
C ILE A 83 -7.97 -5.37 -10.57
N PHE A 84 -6.86 -5.57 -9.85
CA PHE A 84 -5.64 -6.09 -10.45
C PHE A 84 -5.77 -7.53 -10.92
N ILE A 85 -6.47 -8.40 -10.19
CA ILE A 85 -6.78 -9.76 -10.62
C ILE A 85 -7.60 -9.73 -11.92
N ASP A 86 -8.63 -8.88 -11.99
CA ASP A 86 -9.45 -8.73 -13.18
C ASP A 86 -8.62 -8.23 -14.36
N LEU A 87 -7.73 -7.25 -14.16
CA LEU A 87 -6.81 -6.77 -15.19
C LEU A 87 -5.90 -7.89 -15.71
N ILE A 88 -5.29 -8.68 -14.82
CA ILE A 88 -4.46 -9.82 -15.20
C ILE A 88 -5.26 -10.78 -16.10
N ILE A 89 -6.48 -11.13 -15.70
CA ILE A 89 -7.34 -12.04 -16.46
C ILE A 89 -7.69 -11.44 -17.83
N ILE A 90 -8.13 -10.18 -17.88
CA ILE A 90 -8.49 -9.48 -19.12
C ILE A 90 -7.30 -9.45 -20.08
N PHE A 91 -6.13 -9.04 -19.62
CA PHE A 91 -4.93 -8.98 -20.47
C PHE A 91 -4.47 -10.36 -20.90
N SER A 92 -4.54 -11.37 -20.04
CA SER A 92 -4.18 -12.75 -20.39
C SER A 92 -5.07 -13.30 -21.50
N ILE A 93 -6.38 -13.05 -21.42
CA ILE A 93 -7.34 -13.46 -22.46
C ILE A 93 -7.14 -12.66 -23.74
N LEU A 94 -6.96 -11.34 -23.63
CA LEU A 94 -6.83 -10.42 -24.76
C LEU A 94 -5.55 -10.69 -25.57
N LEU A 95 -4.43 -10.93 -24.87
CA LEU A 95 -3.14 -11.22 -25.48
C LEU A 95 -2.97 -12.71 -25.79
N ASN A 96 -3.86 -13.57 -25.27
CA ASN A 96 -3.79 -15.02 -25.35
C ASN A 96 -2.44 -15.59 -24.87
N ILE A 97 -1.91 -15.02 -23.79
CA ILE A 97 -0.64 -15.38 -23.14
C ILE A 97 -0.92 -15.53 -21.66
N ALA A 98 -0.40 -16.59 -21.04
CA ALA A 98 -0.50 -16.78 -19.59
C ALA A 98 0.47 -15.84 -18.88
N PRO A 99 0.08 -15.23 -17.75
CA PRO A 99 0.91 -14.28 -17.04
C PRO A 99 2.14 -14.99 -16.48
N ASP A 100 3.31 -14.39 -16.66
CA ASP A 100 4.56 -14.89 -16.10
C ASP A 100 4.89 -14.22 -14.75
N ILE A 101 6.07 -14.54 -14.19
CA ILE A 101 6.52 -13.94 -12.93
C ILE A 101 6.78 -12.44 -13.10
N ALA A 102 7.32 -11.99 -14.23
CA ALA A 102 7.59 -10.58 -14.47
C ALA A 102 6.30 -9.76 -14.52
N ASP A 103 5.26 -10.28 -15.17
CA ASP A 103 3.92 -9.70 -15.18
C ASP A 103 3.39 -9.57 -13.73
N LEU A 104 3.50 -10.63 -12.94
CA LEU A 104 3.05 -10.62 -11.55
C LEU A 104 3.78 -9.57 -10.71
N VAL A 105 5.11 -9.45 -10.87
CA VAL A 105 5.92 -8.44 -10.18
C VAL A 105 5.48 -7.02 -10.58
N PHE A 106 5.22 -6.79 -11.87
CA PHE A 106 4.73 -5.51 -12.39
C PHE A 106 3.37 -5.13 -11.81
N TYR A 107 2.40 -6.06 -11.78
CA TYR A 107 1.09 -5.78 -11.19
C TYR A 107 1.18 -5.56 -9.67
N CYS A 108 2.04 -6.29 -8.97
CA CYS A 108 2.30 -6.07 -7.55
C CYS A 108 2.92 -4.70 -7.28
N GLU A 109 3.87 -4.26 -8.13
CA GLU A 109 4.44 -2.91 -8.05
C GLU A 109 3.36 -1.83 -8.22
N CYS A 110 2.55 -1.94 -9.27
CA CYS A 110 1.46 -1.00 -9.52
C CYS A 110 0.46 -0.97 -8.35
N PHE A 111 0.09 -2.13 -7.80
CA PHE A 111 -0.79 -2.25 -6.64
C PHE A 111 -0.23 -1.48 -5.44
N LEU A 112 1.05 -1.71 -5.10
CA LEU A 112 1.69 -1.05 -3.95
C LEU A 112 1.79 0.46 -4.13
N ILE A 113 2.14 0.93 -5.33
CA ILE A 113 2.22 2.38 -5.61
C ILE A 113 0.85 3.02 -5.39
N ILE A 114 -0.20 2.48 -6.01
CA ILE A 114 -1.55 3.04 -5.90
C ILE A 114 -2.04 2.97 -4.45
N PHE A 115 -1.81 1.86 -3.76
CA PHE A 115 -2.22 1.70 -2.37
C PHE A 115 -1.52 2.70 -1.45
N PHE A 116 -0.19 2.82 -1.52
CA PHE A 116 0.56 3.72 -0.64
C PHE A 116 0.30 5.18 -0.96
N VAL A 117 0.20 5.58 -2.23
CA VAL A 117 -0.10 6.98 -2.60
C VAL A 117 -1.56 7.33 -2.30
N GLY A 118 -2.49 6.40 -2.51
CA GLY A 118 -3.92 6.61 -2.26
C GLY A 118 -4.28 6.65 -0.77
N SER A 119 -3.61 5.85 0.07
CA SER A 119 -3.88 5.77 1.52
C SER A 119 -3.86 7.11 2.26
N PRO A 120 -2.82 7.98 2.15
CA PRO A 120 -2.83 9.27 2.82
C PRO A 120 -3.90 10.20 2.26
N ILE A 121 -4.16 10.19 0.95
CA ILE A 121 -5.20 11.00 0.30
C ILE A 121 -6.59 10.61 0.83
N TYR A 122 -6.87 9.31 0.89
CA TYR A 122 -8.11 8.77 1.42
C TYR A 122 -8.33 9.20 2.89
N LEU A 123 -7.31 9.04 3.73
CA LEU A 123 -7.42 9.44 5.13
C LEU A 123 -7.55 10.96 5.30
N MET A 124 -6.91 11.77 4.46
CA MET A 124 -7.13 13.22 4.45
C MET A 124 -8.60 13.55 4.15
N LEU A 125 -9.18 12.97 3.10
CA LEU A 125 -10.59 13.17 2.76
C LEU A 125 -11.53 12.71 3.87
N ARG A 126 -11.20 11.62 4.55
CA ARG A 126 -11.97 11.09 5.68
C ARG A 126 -11.99 12.02 6.90
N MET A 127 -10.96 12.84 7.07
CA MET A 127 -10.81 13.77 8.20
C MET A 127 -11.46 15.15 7.98
N ILE A 128 -11.83 15.48 6.73
CA ILE A 128 -12.61 16.68 6.37
C ILE A 128 -14.08 16.44 6.72
#